data_AF-A0A8J3N3L3-F1
#
_entry.id   AF-A0A8J3N3L3-F1
#
_cell.length_a   1.000
_cell.length_b   1.000
_cell.length_c   1.000
_cell.angle_alpha   90.00
_cell.angle_beta   90.00
_cell.angle_gamma   90.00
#
_symmetry.space_group_name_H-M   'P 1'
#
loop_
_entity.id
_entity.type
_entity.pdbx_description
1 polymer ?
#
loop_
_entity_poly.entity_id
_entity_poly.type
_entity_poly.pdbx_seq_one_letter_code
_entity_poly.pdbx_strand_id
1 'polypeptide(L)'
;MRKNDEHDLLFEEEEDDLLDEQRDRDDLEPDEQEDDTTAGGGSSTLPSPHVRLSSLRPDQLWLTGGALVASGIADVAMHFDKTGVFFGLVAVGVVARHSNDILDHLVPGRDVERVRALTAQVVDRVLPVQADEEEDERHEEQAVGAKLQRLLGVRRRREEPEEEEEAQHTHPRTMADDHLDLGPNFQPHASSILSKRIGLFGIPGSGKTNGLTVFLEELGRLRQIGVPFVLADTEGEYDVLHHPDYLLRPYKAGIHNVRGDNAFAFGQAVLERGRQVILNLQSYDDDNEAALVMIEIIRGMRSWAEARPNDERATCMFILDEASIWLPQRQEESSLSKEKDAAGQTLLARLQQAFFGTVVRRGRKRGIGFLFATQRPADLDKRCISCDWLILFRQTFPNDLNKYAELGVPKDVAQALAPGEAMVIDPKGRRHVQQFRQRHSPDRSQSPGLASLERHATRWAQQPEQEEDDREEPDASMSQRQTTGDVAPPPSNVTPLPTPVLPEKGPRAEEIDLAAAIALWNCGYNSERKLMKAFHLTLHQARRLSKMIEEQADKPASERATD
;
A
#
# COMPACT_ATOMS: atom_id res chain seq x y z
N MET A 1 -49.66 -43.28 9.31
CA MET A 1 -50.57 -43.64 8.19
C MET A 1 -50.52 -42.48 7.21
N ARG A 2 -49.55 -42.46 6.29
CA ARG A 2 -49.62 -42.88 4.86
C ARG A 2 -50.60 -42.05 4.01
N LYS A 3 -50.02 -41.16 3.19
CA LYS A 3 -50.29 -40.78 1.78
C LYS A 3 -49.43 -39.53 1.50
N ASN A 4 -48.26 -39.61 0.85
CA ASN A 4 -47.99 -39.75 -0.60
C ASN A 4 -48.84 -38.84 -1.48
N ASP A 5 -48.16 -37.92 -2.16
CA ASP A 5 -48.38 -37.34 -3.51
C ASP A 5 -47.22 -36.31 -3.68
N GLU A 6 -46.05 -36.63 -4.24
CA GLU A 6 -45.72 -36.74 -5.68
C GLU A 6 -46.29 -35.61 -6.54
N HIS A 7 -45.44 -34.66 -6.94
CA HIS A 7 -45.55 -33.94 -8.19
C HIS A 7 -44.15 -33.74 -8.78
N ASP A 8 -43.92 -34.49 -9.84
CA ASP A 8 -42.79 -34.47 -10.75
C ASP A 8 -43.01 -33.40 -11.84
N LEU A 9 -41.87 -32.85 -12.29
CA LEU A 9 -41.50 -32.45 -13.65
C LEU A 9 -42.37 -31.42 -14.41
N LEU A 10 -41.71 -30.34 -14.86
CA LEU A 10 -41.57 -30.01 -16.29
C LEU A 10 -40.39 -29.03 -16.45
N PHE A 11 -39.31 -29.57 -17.05
CA PHE A 11 -38.24 -28.80 -17.70
C PHE A 11 -38.77 -28.33 -19.05
N GLU A 12 -38.63 -27.04 -19.37
CA GLU A 12 -38.76 -26.55 -20.75
C GLU A 12 -37.36 -26.28 -21.29
N GLU A 13 -36.98 -27.11 -22.26
CA GLU A 13 -35.89 -26.92 -23.21
C GLU A 13 -36.37 -25.92 -24.27
N GLU A 14 -35.61 -24.86 -24.52
CA GLU A 14 -35.71 -24.07 -25.75
C GLU A 14 -34.32 -24.04 -26.41
N GLU A 15 -34.09 -25.01 -27.30
CA GLU A 15 -33.06 -24.97 -28.35
C GLU A 15 -33.77 -25.04 -29.71
N ASP A 16 -33.12 -24.40 -30.68
CA ASP A 16 -33.36 -24.39 -32.13
C ASP A 16 -34.52 -23.57 -32.70
N ASP A 17 -34.16 -22.45 -33.35
CA ASP A 17 -34.57 -22.28 -34.75
C ASP A 17 -33.68 -21.26 -35.53
N LEU A 18 -33.13 -21.80 -36.63
CA LEU A 18 -32.96 -21.18 -37.96
C LEU A 18 -31.70 -20.37 -38.30
N LEU A 19 -30.76 -21.11 -38.89
CA LEU A 19 -29.89 -20.73 -40.00
C LEU A 19 -30.72 -20.46 -41.28
N ASP A 20 -30.47 -19.35 -41.96
CA ASP A 20 -30.36 -19.27 -43.43
C ASP A 20 -30.05 -17.82 -43.85
N GLU A 21 -28.86 -17.59 -44.41
CA GLU A 21 -28.62 -16.70 -45.57
C GLU A 21 -27.12 -16.71 -45.91
N GLN A 22 -26.72 -17.66 -46.76
CA GLN A 22 -25.56 -17.52 -47.64
C GLN A 22 -26.05 -17.23 -49.06
N ARG A 23 -25.45 -16.21 -49.69
CA ARG A 23 -24.88 -16.20 -51.06
C ARG A 23 -25.03 -14.82 -51.69
N ASP A 24 -23.92 -14.18 -52.04
CA ASP A 24 -23.54 -14.02 -53.46
C ASP A 24 -22.26 -13.19 -53.66
N ARG A 25 -21.43 -13.71 -54.59
CA ARG A 25 -20.41 -13.07 -55.45
C ARG A 25 -19.01 -12.87 -54.87
N ASP A 26 -18.03 -13.69 -55.23
CA ASP A 26 -17.38 -13.96 -56.55
C ASP A 26 -16.28 -12.96 -56.89
N ASP A 27 -15.09 -13.54 -57.06
CA ASP A 27 -14.03 -13.25 -58.03
C ASP A 27 -13.38 -11.85 -58.07
N LEU A 28 -12.07 -11.83 -57.80
CA LEU A 28 -11.05 -11.51 -58.82
C LEU A 28 -9.64 -11.77 -58.26
N GLU A 29 -8.89 -12.59 -59.01
CA GLU A 29 -7.49 -12.96 -58.83
C GLU A 29 -6.53 -11.89 -59.46
N PRO A 30 -5.19 -12.06 -59.37
CA PRO A 30 -4.22 -10.98 -59.17
C PRO A 30 -3.53 -10.48 -60.45
N ASP A 31 -2.79 -9.38 -60.34
CA ASP A 31 -1.78 -9.00 -61.34
C ASP A 31 -0.44 -8.63 -60.68
N GLU A 32 0.61 -9.09 -61.37
CA GLU A 32 2.04 -9.01 -61.09
C GLU A 32 2.66 -7.63 -61.47
N GLN A 33 4.00 -7.57 -61.31
CA GLN A 33 4.98 -6.64 -61.91
C GLN A 33 5.26 -5.33 -61.17
N GLU A 34 6.47 -4.81 -61.09
CA GLU A 34 7.88 -5.20 -61.31
C GLU A 34 8.71 -3.97 -60.82
N ASP A 35 10.03 -4.15 -60.66
CA ASP A 35 11.06 -3.11 -60.52
C ASP A 35 11.08 -2.26 -59.23
N ASP A 36 12.22 -1.87 -58.65
CA ASP A 36 13.55 -1.69 -59.23
C ASP A 36 14.64 -1.82 -58.14
N THR A 37 15.75 -2.44 -58.54
CA THR A 37 17.07 -2.38 -57.88
C THR A 37 17.80 -1.13 -58.39
N THR A 38 18.44 -0.27 -57.60
CA THR A 38 19.88 -0.41 -57.28
C THR A 38 20.43 0.87 -56.63
N ALA A 39 21.54 0.62 -55.94
CA ALA A 39 22.43 1.52 -55.22
C ALA A 39 22.94 2.78 -55.96
N GLY A 40 23.31 3.78 -55.15
CA GLY A 40 24.21 4.86 -55.57
C GLY A 40 24.58 5.77 -54.39
N GLY A 41 25.81 5.65 -53.90
CA GLY A 41 26.34 6.40 -52.76
C GLY A 41 26.57 7.90 -53.01
N GLY A 42 26.71 8.64 -51.91
CA GLY A 42 27.13 10.04 -51.93
C GLY A 42 27.40 10.56 -50.51
N SER A 43 28.69 10.75 -50.18
CA SER A 43 29.11 11.42 -48.96
C SER A 43 28.67 12.89 -48.96
N SER A 44 28.08 13.34 -47.87
CA SER A 44 27.95 14.77 -47.58
C SER A 44 28.14 15.01 -46.08
N THR A 45 29.30 15.59 -45.78
CA THR A 45 29.66 16.21 -44.51
C THR A 45 28.84 17.48 -44.31
N LEU A 46 28.01 17.55 -43.27
CA LEU A 46 27.49 18.81 -42.73
C LEU A 46 27.52 18.82 -41.19
N PRO A 47 27.77 19.99 -40.57
CA PRO A 47 28.22 20.10 -39.19
C PRO A 47 27.08 20.13 -38.17
N SER A 48 27.30 19.52 -37.01
CA SER A 48 26.48 19.67 -35.80
C SER A 48 26.60 21.08 -35.22
N PRO A 49 25.51 21.70 -34.71
CA PRO A 49 25.60 22.69 -33.65
C PRO A 49 25.17 22.04 -32.33
N HIS A 50 26.12 21.47 -31.60
CA HIS A 50 25.96 21.31 -30.16
C HIS A 50 26.17 22.69 -29.52
N VAL A 51 25.08 23.36 -29.15
CA VAL A 51 25.15 24.49 -28.22
C VAL A 51 25.48 23.92 -26.84
N ARG A 52 26.73 24.08 -26.41
CA ARG A 52 27.17 23.77 -25.05
C ARG A 52 26.55 24.81 -24.10
N LEU A 53 25.72 24.36 -23.17
CA LEU A 53 25.12 25.16 -22.08
C LEU A 53 26.15 25.71 -21.06
N SER A 54 27.45 25.58 -21.32
CA SER A 54 28.52 25.96 -20.40
C SER A 54 29.10 27.37 -20.64
N SER A 55 28.49 28.20 -21.49
CA SER A 55 29.00 29.56 -21.79
C SER A 55 28.03 30.71 -21.52
N LEU A 56 26.91 30.48 -20.84
CA LEU A 56 26.04 31.57 -20.38
C LEU A 56 26.66 32.26 -19.16
N ARG A 57 26.93 33.55 -19.28
CA ARG A 57 27.36 34.38 -18.13
C ARG A 57 26.18 34.51 -17.15
N PRO A 58 26.42 34.54 -15.83
CA PRO A 58 25.36 34.62 -14.81
C PRO A 58 24.34 35.74 -15.08
N ASP A 59 24.83 36.87 -15.57
CA ASP A 59 24.08 38.09 -15.88
C ASP A 59 23.06 37.88 -17.02
N GLN A 60 23.37 37.00 -17.99
CA GLN A 60 22.43 36.62 -19.05
C GLN A 60 21.36 35.65 -18.54
N LEU A 61 21.69 34.78 -17.59
CA LEU A 61 20.74 33.84 -16.97
C LEU A 61 19.65 34.58 -16.17
N TRP A 62 20.04 35.65 -15.48
CA TRP A 62 19.12 36.51 -14.72
C TRP A 62 18.18 37.33 -15.62
N LEU A 63 18.68 37.81 -16.76
CA LEU A 63 17.87 38.53 -17.75
C LEU A 63 16.82 37.64 -18.42
N THR A 64 17.17 36.40 -18.79
CA THR A 64 16.20 35.45 -19.36
C THR A 64 15.22 34.94 -18.30
N GLY A 65 15.66 34.77 -17.05
CA GLY A 65 14.81 34.38 -15.93
C GLY A 65 13.80 35.47 -15.53
N GLY A 66 14.22 36.74 -15.50
CA GLY A 66 13.35 37.88 -15.18
C GLY A 66 12.27 38.12 -16.24
N ALA A 67 12.61 37.96 -17.52
CA ALA A 67 11.65 38.09 -18.63
C ALA A 67 10.56 36.99 -18.58
N LEU A 68 10.92 35.76 -18.19
CA LEU A 68 9.97 34.65 -18.05
C LEU A 68 9.04 34.80 -16.84
N VAL A 69 9.54 35.35 -15.72
CA VAL A 69 8.71 35.62 -14.54
C VAL A 69 7.74 36.78 -14.81
N ALA A 70 8.21 37.85 -15.48
CA ALA A 70 7.36 38.97 -15.85
C ALA A 70 6.28 38.60 -16.88
N SER A 71 6.62 37.77 -17.88
CA SER A 71 5.61 37.27 -18.82
C SER A 71 4.63 36.31 -18.15
N GLY A 72 5.10 35.45 -17.24
CA GLY A 72 4.23 34.53 -16.50
C GLY A 72 3.26 35.22 -15.55
N ILE A 73 3.67 36.30 -14.89
CA ILE A 73 2.78 37.08 -14.01
C ILE A 73 1.76 37.88 -14.83
N ALA A 74 2.15 38.44 -15.98
CA ALA A 74 1.24 39.13 -16.88
C ALA A 74 0.20 38.17 -17.50
N ASP A 75 0.62 36.95 -17.88
CA ASP A 75 -0.24 35.91 -18.44
C ASP A 75 -1.25 35.38 -17.40
N VAL A 76 -0.82 35.20 -16.16
CA VAL A 76 -1.69 34.83 -15.02
C VAL A 76 -2.69 35.93 -14.69
N ALA A 77 -2.30 37.21 -14.78
CA ALA A 77 -3.19 38.34 -14.53
C ALA A 77 -4.24 38.53 -15.64
N MET A 78 -3.95 38.15 -16.88
CA MET A 78 -4.88 38.26 -18.01
C MET A 78 -5.87 37.08 -18.15
N HIS A 79 -5.67 35.98 -17.41
CA HIS A 79 -6.43 34.73 -17.59
C HIS A 79 -7.24 34.24 -16.37
N PHE A 80 -7.31 34.99 -15.27
CA PHE A 80 -8.09 34.62 -14.08
C PHE A 80 -9.15 35.67 -13.66
N ASP A 81 -10.25 35.18 -13.07
CA ASP A 81 -11.32 35.95 -12.39
C ASP A 81 -10.76 36.89 -11.29
N LYS A 82 -11.58 37.75 -10.70
CA LYS A 82 -11.32 38.75 -9.64
C LYS A 82 -10.34 38.28 -8.55
N THR A 83 -10.31 36.99 -8.23
CA THR A 83 -9.37 36.38 -7.28
C THR A 83 -7.91 36.37 -7.79
N GLY A 84 -7.67 36.14 -9.08
CA GLY A 84 -6.34 36.19 -9.70
C GLY A 84 -5.77 37.60 -9.72
N VAL A 85 -6.62 38.60 -9.97
CA VAL A 85 -6.25 40.02 -9.90
C VAL A 85 -5.84 40.41 -8.47
N PHE A 86 -6.54 39.90 -7.46
CA PHE A 86 -6.21 40.14 -6.05
C PHE A 86 -4.83 39.56 -5.68
N PHE A 87 -4.55 38.30 -6.00
CA PHE A 87 -3.24 37.69 -5.69
C PHE A 87 -2.10 38.32 -6.52
N GLY A 88 -2.38 38.74 -7.76
CA GLY A 88 -1.45 39.52 -8.57
C GLY A 88 -1.08 40.86 -7.92
N LEU A 89 -2.07 41.58 -7.39
CA LEU A 89 -1.86 42.85 -6.69
C LEU A 89 -1.13 42.67 -5.35
N VAL A 90 -1.42 41.60 -4.59
CA VAL A 90 -0.70 41.28 -3.35
C VAL A 90 0.76 40.94 -3.65
N ALA A 91 1.03 40.14 -4.69
CA ALA A 91 2.40 39.81 -5.09
C ALA A 91 3.18 41.06 -5.52
N VAL A 92 2.57 41.94 -6.31
CA VAL A 92 3.17 43.24 -6.70
C VAL A 92 3.40 44.13 -5.48
N GLY A 93 2.45 44.18 -4.54
CA GLY A 93 2.57 44.96 -3.30
C GLY A 93 3.68 44.44 -2.37
N VAL A 94 3.85 43.12 -2.25
CA VAL A 94 4.92 42.50 -1.46
C VAL A 94 6.29 42.76 -2.08
N VAL A 95 6.41 42.65 -3.41
CA VAL A 95 7.64 43.01 -4.13
C VAL A 95 7.95 44.50 -3.97
N ALA A 96 6.97 45.39 -4.19
CA ALA A 96 7.15 46.83 -4.04
C ALA A 96 7.48 47.28 -2.61
N ARG A 97 7.01 46.55 -1.58
CA ARG A 97 7.26 46.87 -0.17
C ARG A 97 8.60 46.34 0.34
N HIS A 98 9.15 45.29 -0.27
CA HIS A 98 10.34 44.60 0.25
C HIS A 98 11.59 44.67 -0.64
N SER A 99 11.54 45.31 -1.81
CA SER A 99 12.71 45.37 -2.68
C SER A 99 13.06 46.76 -3.17
N ASN A 100 13.89 47.47 -2.41
CA ASN A 100 14.54 48.67 -2.93
C ASN A 100 15.57 48.29 -4.02
N ASP A 101 16.27 47.15 -3.86
CA ASP A 101 17.34 46.74 -4.80
C ASP A 101 16.83 46.12 -6.12
N ILE A 102 15.64 45.50 -6.11
CA ILE A 102 15.07 44.84 -7.31
C ILE A 102 14.43 45.87 -8.24
N LEU A 103 13.85 46.94 -7.71
CA LEU A 103 13.24 48.01 -8.51
C LEU A 103 14.29 48.85 -9.24
N ASP A 104 15.45 49.10 -8.60
CA ASP A 104 16.58 49.81 -9.24
C ASP A 104 17.23 48.99 -10.36
N HIS A 105 17.16 47.65 -10.29
CA HIS A 105 17.70 46.77 -11.34
C HIS A 105 16.73 46.50 -12.49
N LEU A 106 15.41 46.49 -12.25
CA LEU A 106 14.44 46.11 -13.28
C LEU A 106 14.03 47.27 -14.21
N VAL A 107 14.10 48.53 -13.76
CA VAL A 107 13.75 49.69 -14.61
C VAL A 107 14.72 50.86 -14.39
N PRO A 108 15.92 50.86 -15.01
CA PRO A 108 16.86 51.95 -14.88
C PRO A 108 16.29 53.26 -15.46
N GLY A 109 16.26 54.32 -14.66
CA GLY A 109 16.02 55.68 -15.16
C GLY A 109 14.57 56.19 -15.17
N ARG A 110 13.63 55.57 -14.43
CA ARG A 110 12.34 56.20 -14.14
C ARG A 110 12.13 56.43 -12.65
N ASP A 111 11.49 57.57 -12.38
CA ASP A 111 11.24 58.13 -11.07
C ASP A 111 10.45 57.16 -10.17
N VAL A 112 11.17 56.50 -9.26
CA VAL A 112 10.67 55.49 -8.32
C VAL A 112 9.53 56.05 -7.46
N GLU A 113 9.56 57.36 -7.17
CA GLU A 113 8.50 58.02 -6.42
C GLU A 113 7.19 58.05 -7.21
N ARG A 114 7.25 58.22 -8.53
CA ARG A 114 6.08 58.24 -9.39
C ARG A 114 5.40 56.87 -9.47
N VAL A 115 6.18 55.79 -9.50
CA VAL A 115 5.66 54.41 -9.50
C VAL A 115 5.00 54.07 -8.16
N ARG A 116 5.60 54.51 -7.04
CA ARG A 116 4.99 54.39 -5.71
C ARG A 116 3.68 55.16 -5.61
N ALA A 117 3.64 56.41 -6.09
CA ALA A 117 2.45 57.24 -6.05
C ALA A 117 1.30 56.63 -6.86
N LEU A 118 1.58 56.08 -8.05
CA LEU A 118 0.57 55.42 -8.87
C LEU A 118 0.02 54.14 -8.21
N THR A 119 0.90 53.36 -7.59
CA THR A 119 0.55 52.11 -6.91
C THR A 119 -0.32 52.39 -5.68
N ALA A 120 0.01 53.43 -4.90
CA ALA A 120 -0.79 53.86 -3.76
C ALA A 120 -2.20 54.32 -4.19
N GLN A 121 -2.33 55.06 -5.29
CA GLN A 121 -3.63 55.47 -5.83
C GLN A 121 -4.53 54.30 -6.27
N VAL A 122 -3.93 53.23 -6.80
CA VAL A 122 -4.68 52.04 -7.22
C VAL A 122 -5.14 51.24 -6.00
N VAL A 123 -4.31 51.12 -4.97
CA VAL A 123 -4.68 50.43 -3.72
C VAL A 123 -5.81 51.16 -3.00
N ASP A 124 -5.75 52.50 -2.92
CA ASP A 124 -6.81 53.32 -2.31
C ASP A 124 -8.15 53.26 -3.07
N ARG A 125 -8.13 53.01 -4.38
CA ARG A 125 -9.36 52.87 -5.18
C ARG A 125 -9.99 51.48 -5.11
N VAL A 126 -9.23 50.46 -4.71
CA VAL A 126 -9.67 49.05 -4.75
C VAL A 126 -10.09 48.57 -3.36
N LEU A 127 -9.66 49.22 -2.29
CA LEU A 127 -10.12 48.93 -0.94
C LEU A 127 -11.43 49.71 -0.65
N PRO A 128 -12.53 49.04 -0.30
CA PRO A 128 -13.78 49.73 -0.02
C PRO A 128 -13.65 50.57 1.26
N VAL A 129 -13.97 51.86 1.12
CA VAL A 129 -14.15 52.81 2.22
C VAL A 129 -15.29 52.31 3.11
N GLN A 130 -15.01 52.10 4.40
CA GLN A 130 -16.04 51.88 5.40
C GLN A 130 -16.82 53.19 5.58
N ALA A 131 -18.13 53.14 5.35
CA ALA A 131 -19.06 54.20 5.69
C ALA A 131 -20.11 53.63 6.65
N ASP A 132 -20.12 54.26 7.82
CA ASP A 132 -21.17 54.50 8.80
C ASP A 132 -21.95 53.35 9.45
N GLU A 133 -22.08 53.56 10.75
CA GLU A 133 -22.66 52.75 11.82
C GLU A 133 -24.18 52.65 11.68
N GLU A 134 -24.73 51.45 11.85
CA GLU A 134 -25.80 51.11 12.82
C GLU A 134 -26.24 49.65 12.64
N GLU A 135 -26.36 48.92 13.76
CA GLU A 135 -26.98 47.59 13.97
C GLU A 135 -26.25 46.32 13.48
N ASP A 136 -25.55 45.62 14.39
CA ASP A 136 -25.90 44.25 14.86
C ASP A 136 -24.76 43.60 15.71
N GLU A 137 -25.06 43.22 16.95
CA GLU A 137 -24.15 42.59 17.94
C GLU A 137 -23.76 41.12 17.63
N ARG A 138 -23.45 40.75 16.37
CA ARG A 138 -23.13 39.35 16.02
C ARG A 138 -21.84 39.11 15.23
N HIS A 139 -20.86 40.00 15.34
CA HIS A 139 -19.56 39.82 14.67
C HIS A 139 -18.32 40.21 15.49
N GLU A 140 -18.19 39.72 16.73
CA GLU A 140 -16.91 39.84 17.47
C GLU A 140 -15.85 38.78 17.07
N GLU A 141 -16.21 37.71 16.35
CA GLU A 141 -15.26 36.64 16.01
C GLU A 141 -14.40 36.89 14.76
N GLN A 142 -14.59 38.01 14.06
CA GLN A 142 -13.83 38.34 12.84
C GLN A 142 -12.92 39.56 12.97
N ALA A 143 -12.74 40.10 14.18
CA ALA A 143 -11.76 41.15 14.39
C ALA A 143 -10.33 40.62 14.20
N VAL A 144 -9.54 41.33 13.39
CA VAL A 144 -8.13 41.04 13.08
C VAL A 144 -7.27 40.88 14.36
N GLY A 145 -7.67 41.51 15.46
CA GLY A 145 -7.05 41.37 16.78
C GLY A 145 -7.08 39.96 17.37
N ALA A 146 -8.16 39.19 17.15
CA ALA A 146 -8.30 37.83 17.66
C ALA A 146 -7.38 36.82 16.93
N LYS A 147 -7.05 37.11 15.66
CA LYS A 147 -6.08 36.32 14.89
C LYS A 147 -4.63 36.63 15.30
N LEU A 148 -4.33 37.87 15.65
CA LEU A 148 -2.99 38.27 16.11
C LEU A 148 -2.66 37.69 17.49
N GLN A 149 -3.63 37.62 18.41
CA GLN A 149 -3.43 37.03 19.74
C GLN A 149 -3.17 35.52 19.72
N ARG A 150 -3.70 34.78 18.73
CA ARG A 150 -3.42 33.34 18.55
C ARG A 150 -2.02 33.09 17.99
N LEU A 151 -1.46 34.03 17.23
CA LEU A 151 -0.10 33.91 16.68
C LEU A 151 0.99 34.15 17.73
N LEU A 152 0.68 34.84 18.83
CA LEU A 152 1.64 35.28 19.85
C LEU A 152 1.65 34.44 21.14
N GLY A 153 0.91 33.33 21.19
CA GLY A 153 1.04 32.33 22.27
C GLY A 153 0.59 32.78 23.66
N VAL A 154 -0.12 33.92 23.79
CA VAL A 154 -0.64 34.39 25.09
C VAL A 154 -1.96 33.68 25.39
N ARG A 155 -1.91 32.52 26.05
CA ARG A 155 -3.11 31.84 26.57
C ARG A 155 -3.58 32.52 27.85
N ARG A 156 -4.77 33.12 27.82
CA ARG A 156 -5.54 33.41 29.05
C ARG A 156 -6.04 32.08 29.60
N ARG A 157 -5.61 31.73 30.81
CA ARG A 157 -6.13 30.60 31.58
C ARG A 157 -7.61 30.89 31.87
N ARG A 158 -8.50 30.16 31.23
CA ARG A 158 -9.92 30.13 31.58
C ARG A 158 -10.07 29.03 32.62
N GLU A 159 -10.46 29.41 33.83
CA GLU A 159 -10.84 28.48 34.89
C GLU A 159 -12.17 27.84 34.45
N GLU A 160 -12.14 26.53 34.22
CA GLU A 160 -13.34 25.71 34.06
C GLU A 160 -13.60 24.99 35.38
N PRO A 161 -14.87 24.87 35.82
CA PRO A 161 -15.19 24.27 37.09
C PRO A 161 -14.99 22.76 37.03
N GLU A 162 -14.48 22.23 38.14
CA GLU A 162 -14.32 20.81 38.42
C GLU A 162 -15.71 20.15 38.50
N GLU A 163 -15.99 19.21 37.61
CA GLU A 163 -17.05 18.23 37.79
C GLU A 163 -16.47 16.81 37.71
N GLU A 164 -16.95 16.00 38.64
CA GLU A 164 -16.34 14.80 39.21
C GLU A 164 -16.34 13.58 38.28
N GLU A 165 -15.33 12.72 38.46
CA GLU A 165 -15.27 11.36 37.93
C GLU A 165 -16.46 10.53 38.47
N GLU A 166 -17.18 9.81 37.59
CA GLU A 166 -17.42 8.36 37.68
C GLU A 166 -18.44 7.85 36.65
N ALA A 167 -18.27 6.57 36.30
CA ALA A 167 -19.19 5.66 35.59
C ALA A 167 -19.11 5.57 34.05
N GLN A 168 -18.53 4.44 33.64
CA GLN A 168 -18.59 3.77 32.34
C GLN A 168 -19.96 3.88 31.65
N HIS A 169 -20.04 4.66 30.57
CA HIS A 169 -21.17 4.63 29.65
C HIS A 169 -20.88 3.70 28.48
N THR A 170 -21.34 2.44 28.59
CA THR A 170 -21.73 1.65 27.42
C THR A 170 -23.08 2.18 26.95
N HIS A 171 -23.07 3.23 26.11
CA HIS A 171 -24.29 3.67 25.45
C HIS A 171 -24.77 2.57 24.48
N PRO A 172 -26.01 2.09 24.58
CA PRO A 172 -26.57 1.21 23.57
C PRO A 172 -26.65 1.98 22.25
N ARG A 173 -25.82 1.62 21.27
CA ARG A 173 -25.82 2.20 19.91
C ARG A 173 -27.25 2.13 19.34
N THR A 174 -27.94 3.26 19.31
CA THR A 174 -29.24 3.41 18.64
C THR A 174 -29.08 3.16 17.14
N MET A 175 -30.08 2.50 16.55
CA MET A 175 -30.13 1.84 15.23
C MET A 175 -29.85 2.66 13.94
N ALA A 176 -29.20 3.83 13.98
CA ALA A 176 -28.96 4.59 12.75
C ALA A 176 -27.79 5.58 12.83
N ASP A 177 -26.64 5.18 13.38
CA ASP A 177 -25.45 6.02 13.18
C ASP A 177 -24.81 5.69 11.83
N ASP A 178 -24.90 6.66 10.92
CA ASP A 178 -24.24 6.62 9.61
C ASP A 178 -22.77 7.00 9.69
N HIS A 179 -22.27 7.31 10.88
CA HIS A 179 -20.88 7.69 11.09
C HIS A 179 -20.05 6.49 11.51
N LEU A 180 -18.79 6.48 11.09
CA LEU A 180 -17.80 5.53 11.57
C LEU A 180 -17.18 6.11 12.83
N ASP A 181 -17.27 5.42 13.97
CA ASP A 181 -16.61 5.86 15.19
C ASP A 181 -15.11 5.50 15.14
N LEU A 182 -14.31 6.40 14.56
CA LEU A 182 -12.86 6.21 14.43
C LEU A 182 -12.09 6.80 15.63
N GLY A 183 -12.75 7.62 16.44
CA GLY A 183 -12.16 8.29 17.59
C GLY A 183 -13.12 9.32 18.21
N PRO A 184 -12.80 9.84 19.41
CA PRO A 184 -13.69 10.72 20.17
C PRO A 184 -14.17 11.96 19.38
N ASN A 185 -13.29 12.51 18.54
CA ASN A 185 -13.57 13.69 17.71
C ASN A 185 -13.48 13.39 16.21
N PHE A 186 -13.44 12.10 15.83
CA PHE A 186 -13.28 11.69 14.45
C PHE A 186 -14.35 10.67 14.06
N GLN A 187 -15.49 11.19 13.61
CA GLN A 187 -16.64 10.38 13.24
C GLN A 187 -17.14 10.76 11.83
N PRO A 188 -16.42 10.40 10.76
CA PRO A 188 -16.83 10.75 9.41
C PRO A 188 -18.08 9.96 9.01
N HIS A 189 -18.98 10.63 8.28
CA HIS A 189 -20.15 9.98 7.71
C HIS A 189 -19.73 8.91 6.68
N ALA A 190 -20.37 7.76 6.68
CA ALA A 190 -20.01 6.60 5.86
C ALA A 190 -19.99 6.91 4.37
N SER A 191 -20.93 7.70 3.86
CA SER A 191 -20.94 8.12 2.44
C SER A 191 -19.69 8.92 2.01
N SER A 192 -18.96 9.51 2.96
CA SER A 192 -17.70 10.20 2.70
C SER A 192 -16.49 9.25 2.61
N ILE A 193 -16.63 8.01 3.09
CA ILE A 193 -15.60 6.96 3.17
C ILE A 193 -15.85 5.89 2.10
N LEU A 194 -17.10 5.45 1.98
CA LEU A 194 -17.51 4.37 1.11
C LEU A 194 -17.28 4.69 -0.37
N SER A 195 -16.77 3.69 -1.10
CA SER A 195 -16.38 3.81 -2.52
C SER A 195 -15.33 4.91 -2.82
N LYS A 196 -14.62 5.39 -1.78
CA LYS A 196 -13.53 6.36 -1.90
C LYS A 196 -12.16 5.70 -1.80
N ARG A 197 -11.13 6.51 -2.05
CA ARG A 197 -9.72 6.14 -1.89
C ARG A 197 -9.18 6.69 -0.59
N ILE A 198 -8.65 5.82 0.26
CA ILE A 198 -8.21 6.15 1.61
C ILE A 198 -6.79 5.58 1.78
N GLY A 199 -5.84 6.46 2.10
CA GLY A 199 -4.45 6.07 2.34
C GLY A 199 -4.10 6.24 3.81
N LEU A 200 -3.62 5.16 4.45
CA LEU A 200 -3.07 5.15 5.81
C LEU A 200 -1.55 5.02 5.73
N PHE A 201 -0.84 5.92 6.38
CA PHE A 201 0.62 5.95 6.34
C PHE A 201 1.19 6.08 7.76
N GLY A 202 2.30 5.42 8.05
CA GLY A 202 3.01 5.63 9.30
C GLY A 202 3.99 4.51 9.64
N ILE A 203 4.97 4.79 10.49
CA ILE A 203 5.97 3.80 10.92
C ILE A 203 5.36 2.73 11.86
N PRO A 204 6.04 1.60 12.10
CA PRO A 204 5.67 0.65 13.15
C PRO A 204 5.43 1.34 14.50
N GLY A 205 4.40 0.91 15.22
CA GLY A 205 4.03 1.46 16.53
C GLY A 205 3.44 2.88 16.51
N SER A 206 3.24 3.49 15.33
CA SER A 206 2.60 4.81 15.22
C SER A 206 1.08 4.79 15.41
N GLY A 207 0.46 3.60 15.36
CA GLY A 207 -0.99 3.43 15.40
C GLY A 207 -1.63 3.09 14.04
N LYS A 208 -0.86 2.96 12.95
CA LYS A 208 -1.34 2.56 11.61
C LYS A 208 -2.23 1.30 11.63
N THR A 209 -1.71 0.20 12.17
CA THR A 209 -2.43 -1.10 12.27
C THR A 209 -3.70 -0.99 13.12
N ASN A 210 -3.63 -0.26 14.24
CA ASN A 210 -4.80 0.03 15.06
C ASN A 210 -5.85 0.82 14.26
N GLY A 211 -5.44 1.89 13.57
CA GLY A 211 -6.34 2.70 12.74
C GLY A 211 -7.02 1.88 11.64
N LEU A 212 -6.25 1.04 10.93
CA LEU A 212 -6.79 0.12 9.93
C LEU A 212 -7.80 -0.86 10.54
N THR A 213 -7.48 -1.42 11.71
CA THR A 213 -8.38 -2.34 12.42
C THR A 213 -9.67 -1.66 12.87
N VAL A 214 -9.60 -0.43 13.39
CA VAL A 214 -10.77 0.38 13.75
C VAL A 214 -11.65 0.63 12.53
N PHE A 215 -11.07 0.96 11.36
CA PHE A 215 -11.84 1.07 10.12
C PHE A 215 -12.57 -0.23 9.78
N LEU A 216 -11.89 -1.38 9.90
CA LEU A 216 -12.47 -2.69 9.61
C LEU A 216 -13.62 -3.05 10.56
N GLU A 217 -13.49 -2.76 11.85
CA GLU A 217 -14.55 -2.95 12.85
C GLU A 217 -15.79 -2.09 12.54
N GLU A 218 -15.58 -0.80 12.24
CA GLU A 218 -16.68 0.13 11.95
C GLU A 218 -17.38 -0.21 10.61
N LEU A 219 -16.62 -0.48 9.55
CA LEU A 219 -17.16 -0.97 8.28
C LEU A 219 -17.87 -2.31 8.45
N GLY A 220 -17.30 -3.20 9.27
CA GLY A 220 -17.79 -4.53 9.57
C GLY A 220 -19.19 -4.54 10.16
N ARG A 221 -19.54 -3.48 10.88
CA ARG A 221 -20.78 -3.35 11.65
C ARG A 221 -21.70 -2.22 11.24
N LEU A 222 -21.30 -1.43 10.25
CA LEU A 222 -22.06 -0.28 9.80
C LEU A 222 -23.54 -0.63 9.57
N ARG A 223 -24.43 0.14 10.20
CA ARG A 223 -25.90 -0.05 10.19
C ARG A 223 -26.40 -1.45 10.54
N GLN A 224 -25.61 -2.28 11.25
CA GLN A 224 -25.92 -3.70 11.50
C GLN A 224 -26.11 -4.54 10.23
N ILE A 225 -25.70 -4.01 9.07
CA ILE A 225 -25.71 -4.71 7.77
C ILE A 225 -24.28 -5.15 7.43
N GLY A 226 -23.31 -4.29 7.73
CA GLY A 226 -21.90 -4.51 7.45
C GLY A 226 -21.57 -4.32 5.97
N VAL A 227 -20.45 -3.66 5.72
CA VAL A 227 -19.95 -3.39 4.37
C VAL A 227 -19.18 -4.63 3.88
N PRO A 228 -19.47 -5.16 2.69
CA PRO A 228 -18.65 -6.20 2.09
C PRO A 228 -17.24 -5.67 1.82
N PHE A 229 -16.22 -6.46 2.16
CA PHE A 229 -14.85 -6.08 1.86
C PHE A 229 -13.94 -7.29 1.67
N VAL A 230 -12.79 -7.03 1.06
CA VAL A 230 -11.64 -7.95 1.04
C VAL A 230 -10.46 -7.22 1.64
N LEU A 231 -9.94 -7.71 2.75
CA LEU A 231 -8.65 -7.32 3.32
C LEU A 231 -7.59 -8.31 2.84
N ALA A 232 -6.70 -7.85 1.97
CA ALA A 232 -5.49 -8.55 1.59
C ALA A 232 -4.44 -8.33 2.68
N ASP A 233 -4.33 -9.31 3.57
CA ASP A 233 -3.48 -9.31 4.76
C ASP A 233 -2.08 -9.85 4.43
N THR A 234 -1.12 -8.93 4.37
CA THR A 234 0.27 -9.23 3.99
C THR A 234 1.06 -9.94 5.09
N GLU A 235 0.72 -9.71 6.36
CA GLU A 235 1.49 -10.22 7.51
C GLU A 235 0.72 -11.22 8.39
N GLY A 236 -0.55 -11.49 8.09
CA GLY A 236 -1.39 -12.44 8.84
C GLY A 236 -1.86 -11.90 10.20
N GLU A 237 -1.83 -10.59 10.42
CA GLU A 237 -2.11 -9.96 11.72
C GLU A 237 -3.61 -9.83 12.02
N TYR A 238 -4.46 -9.86 11.00
CA TYR A 238 -5.88 -9.49 11.12
C TYR A 238 -6.80 -10.70 11.26
N ASP A 239 -6.23 -11.89 11.41
CA ASP A 239 -6.96 -13.16 11.58
C ASP A 239 -7.92 -13.13 12.79
N VAL A 240 -7.62 -12.29 13.80
CA VAL A 240 -8.49 -12.03 14.96
C VAL A 240 -9.83 -11.42 14.60
N LEU A 241 -9.92 -10.70 13.48
CA LEU A 241 -11.17 -10.11 12.99
C LEU A 241 -12.12 -11.16 12.41
N HIS A 242 -11.65 -12.38 12.15
CA HIS A 242 -12.49 -13.52 11.78
C HIS A 242 -13.27 -14.06 13.00
N HIS A 243 -13.98 -13.17 13.70
CA HIS A 243 -14.85 -13.46 14.82
C HIS A 243 -16.14 -12.63 14.71
N PRO A 244 -17.32 -13.20 15.01
CA PRO A 244 -18.60 -12.49 14.96
C PRO A 244 -18.66 -11.30 15.94
N ASP A 245 -17.78 -11.26 16.93
CA ASP A 245 -17.63 -10.13 17.87
C ASP A 245 -16.92 -8.91 17.26
N TYR A 246 -16.37 -8.99 16.04
CA TYR A 246 -15.76 -7.85 15.35
C TYR A 246 -16.44 -7.56 14.01
N LEU A 247 -16.82 -8.61 13.28
CA LEU A 247 -17.38 -8.54 11.94
C LEU A 247 -18.72 -9.28 11.89
N LEU A 248 -19.69 -8.78 11.12
CA LEU A 248 -21.01 -9.43 11.01
C LEU A 248 -20.99 -10.66 10.11
N ARG A 249 -20.18 -10.63 9.05
CA ARG A 249 -20.10 -11.71 8.04
C ARG A 249 -18.64 -12.07 7.74
N PRO A 250 -17.83 -12.40 8.76
CA PRO A 250 -16.42 -12.71 8.58
C PRO A 250 -16.26 -13.93 7.68
N TYR A 251 -15.20 -13.92 6.88
CA TYR A 251 -14.77 -15.08 6.11
C TYR A 251 -13.25 -15.09 5.99
N LYS A 252 -12.61 -16.19 6.37
CA LYS A 252 -11.17 -16.38 6.21
C LYS A 252 -10.86 -17.01 4.86
N ALA A 253 -10.02 -16.36 4.08
CA ALA A 253 -9.55 -16.83 2.78
C ALA A 253 -8.04 -17.03 2.77
N GLY A 254 -7.57 -18.00 1.99
CA GLY A 254 -6.16 -18.32 1.77
C GLY A 254 -5.99 -19.51 0.83
N ILE A 255 -4.78 -20.04 0.70
CA ILE A 255 -4.45 -21.12 -0.28
C ILE A 255 -5.33 -22.37 -0.20
N HIS A 256 -5.92 -22.64 0.96
CA HIS A 256 -6.73 -23.82 1.23
C HIS A 256 -8.15 -23.73 0.68
N ASN A 257 -8.64 -22.52 0.36
CA ASN A 257 -10.01 -22.32 -0.14
C ASN A 257 -10.14 -21.34 -1.30
N VAL A 258 -9.13 -20.50 -1.55
CA VAL A 258 -9.11 -19.55 -2.67
C VAL A 258 -7.78 -19.66 -3.41
N ARG A 259 -7.83 -20.06 -4.69
CA ARG A 259 -6.70 -20.27 -5.59
C ARG A 259 -6.97 -19.60 -6.93
N GLY A 260 -5.98 -19.56 -7.82
CA GLY A 260 -6.12 -18.88 -9.10
C GLY A 260 -7.31 -19.33 -9.95
N ASP A 261 -7.71 -20.60 -9.86
CA ASP A 261 -8.81 -21.21 -10.62
C ASP A 261 -10.22 -20.80 -10.12
N ASN A 262 -10.37 -20.52 -8.83
CA ASN A 262 -11.67 -20.17 -8.23
C ASN A 262 -11.76 -18.71 -7.75
N ALA A 263 -10.65 -17.97 -7.73
CA ALA A 263 -10.57 -16.60 -7.20
C ALA A 263 -11.53 -15.62 -7.89
N PHE A 264 -11.77 -15.78 -9.19
CA PHE A 264 -12.74 -14.96 -9.92
C PHE A 264 -14.17 -15.15 -9.39
N ALA A 265 -14.64 -16.40 -9.33
CA ALA A 265 -15.97 -16.72 -8.79
C ALA A 265 -16.08 -16.35 -7.31
N PHE A 266 -14.99 -16.51 -6.56
CA PHE A 266 -14.90 -16.06 -5.17
C PHE A 266 -15.13 -14.55 -5.05
N GLY A 267 -14.47 -13.73 -5.88
CA GLY A 267 -14.66 -12.27 -5.92
C GLY A 267 -16.11 -11.85 -6.19
N GLN A 268 -16.83 -12.58 -7.05
CA GLN A 268 -18.27 -12.37 -7.25
C GLN A 268 -19.06 -12.74 -5.98
N ALA A 269 -18.75 -13.88 -5.38
CA ALA A 269 -19.42 -14.37 -4.18
C ALA A 269 -19.22 -13.47 -2.95
N VAL A 270 -18.11 -12.72 -2.87
CA VAL A 270 -17.91 -11.70 -1.83
C VAL A 270 -19.02 -10.68 -1.85
N LEU A 271 -19.39 -10.18 -3.03
CA LEU A 271 -20.44 -9.16 -3.16
C LEU A 271 -21.84 -9.76 -3.07
N GLU A 272 -22.07 -10.89 -3.75
CA GLU A 272 -23.36 -11.60 -3.73
C GLU A 272 -23.79 -11.97 -2.31
N ARG A 273 -22.84 -12.43 -1.48
CA ARG A 273 -23.12 -12.86 -0.09
C ARG A 273 -22.80 -11.79 0.95
N GLY A 274 -22.28 -10.64 0.50
CA GLY A 274 -21.77 -9.54 1.31
C GLY A 274 -20.77 -9.98 2.39
N ARG A 275 -19.73 -10.74 2.00
CA ARG A 275 -18.70 -11.25 2.91
C ARG A 275 -17.71 -10.16 3.30
N GLN A 276 -17.17 -10.31 4.51
CA GLN A 276 -16.09 -9.50 5.07
C GLN A 276 -14.86 -10.39 5.15
N VAL A 277 -14.08 -10.39 4.08
CA VAL A 277 -13.02 -11.36 3.84
C VAL A 277 -11.69 -10.89 4.43
N ILE A 278 -11.05 -11.75 5.21
CA ILE A 278 -9.64 -11.64 5.59
C ILE A 278 -8.87 -12.64 4.71
N LEU A 279 -8.18 -12.14 3.69
CA LEU A 279 -7.38 -12.92 2.75
C LEU A 279 -5.93 -12.94 3.23
N ASN A 280 -5.51 -14.05 3.81
CA ASN A 280 -4.14 -14.23 4.29
C ASN A 280 -3.19 -14.51 3.12
N LEU A 281 -2.40 -13.50 2.72
CA LEU A 281 -1.47 -13.61 1.61
C LEU A 281 -0.24 -14.48 1.94
N GLN A 282 0.14 -14.58 3.22
CA GLN A 282 1.23 -15.47 3.65
C GLN A 282 0.87 -16.95 3.57
N SER A 283 -0.41 -17.27 3.40
CA SER A 283 -0.83 -18.67 3.24
C SER A 283 -0.43 -19.26 1.88
N TYR A 284 -0.11 -18.43 0.89
CA TYR A 284 0.30 -18.88 -0.45
C TYR A 284 1.77 -19.29 -0.49
N ASP A 285 2.13 -20.18 -1.41
CA ASP A 285 3.49 -20.71 -1.52
C ASP A 285 4.51 -19.63 -1.95
N ASP A 286 4.05 -18.67 -2.75
CA ASP A 286 4.81 -17.49 -3.18
C ASP A 286 3.92 -16.28 -3.53
N ASP A 287 4.55 -15.11 -3.60
CA ASP A 287 3.88 -13.83 -3.85
C ASP A 287 3.21 -13.77 -5.24
N ASN A 288 3.65 -14.56 -6.23
CA ASN A 288 3.04 -14.55 -7.55
C ASN A 288 1.64 -15.16 -7.50
N GLU A 289 1.46 -16.27 -6.79
CA GLU A 289 0.15 -16.89 -6.62
C GLU A 289 -0.80 -15.95 -5.87
N ALA A 290 -0.33 -15.34 -4.77
CA ALA A 290 -1.09 -14.35 -4.02
C ALA A 290 -1.50 -13.14 -4.89
N ALA A 291 -0.59 -12.62 -5.72
CA ALA A 291 -0.89 -11.54 -6.65
C ALA A 291 -1.92 -11.93 -7.71
N LEU A 292 -1.81 -13.14 -8.28
CA LEU A 292 -2.80 -13.68 -9.23
C LEU A 292 -4.19 -13.82 -8.59
N VAL A 293 -4.26 -14.33 -7.35
CA VAL A 293 -5.51 -14.41 -6.60
C VAL A 293 -6.12 -13.03 -6.39
N MET A 294 -5.34 -12.03 -5.97
CA MET A 294 -5.84 -10.66 -5.82
C MET A 294 -6.38 -10.09 -7.14
N ILE A 295 -5.66 -10.30 -8.25
CA ILE A 295 -6.10 -9.87 -9.60
C ILE A 295 -7.46 -10.48 -9.93
N GLU A 296 -7.61 -11.80 -9.76
CA GLU A 296 -8.85 -12.49 -10.12
C GLU A 296 -10.02 -12.14 -9.19
N ILE A 297 -9.78 -11.94 -7.89
CA ILE A 297 -10.80 -11.43 -6.96
C ILE A 297 -11.31 -10.04 -7.43
N ILE A 298 -10.39 -9.12 -7.74
CA ILE A 298 -10.75 -7.77 -8.21
C ILE A 298 -11.54 -7.86 -9.53
N ARG A 299 -11.15 -8.75 -10.45
CA ARG A 299 -11.89 -9.00 -11.70
C ARG A 299 -13.29 -9.56 -11.45
N GLY A 300 -13.44 -10.50 -10.53
CA GLY A 300 -14.72 -11.06 -10.11
C GLY A 300 -15.65 -10.00 -9.52
N MET A 301 -15.15 -9.22 -8.56
CA MET A 301 -15.88 -8.10 -7.95
C MET A 301 -16.34 -7.07 -9.00
N ARG A 302 -15.44 -6.72 -9.94
CA ARG A 302 -15.77 -5.82 -11.05
C ARG A 302 -16.86 -6.40 -11.94
N SER A 303 -16.72 -7.65 -12.36
CA SER A 303 -17.68 -8.33 -13.23
C SER A 303 -19.07 -8.36 -12.59
N TRP A 304 -19.14 -8.71 -11.30
CA TRP A 304 -20.40 -8.72 -10.54
C TRP A 304 -21.08 -7.34 -10.53
N ALA A 305 -20.30 -6.27 -10.33
CA ALA A 305 -20.82 -4.91 -10.30
C ALA A 305 -21.23 -4.38 -11.69
N GLU A 306 -20.48 -4.73 -12.74
CA GLU A 306 -20.79 -4.32 -14.12
C GLU A 306 -22.03 -5.02 -14.69
N ALA A 307 -22.33 -6.24 -14.23
CA ALA A 307 -23.53 -6.98 -14.63
C ALA A 307 -24.85 -6.40 -14.07
N ARG A 308 -24.78 -5.35 -13.25
CA ARG A 308 -25.93 -4.77 -12.55
C ARG A 308 -26.09 -3.27 -12.84
N PRO A 309 -27.34 -2.76 -12.85
CA PRO A 309 -27.60 -1.34 -12.87
C PRO A 309 -27.06 -0.67 -11.60
N ASN A 310 -26.86 0.65 -11.65
CA ASN A 310 -26.09 1.36 -10.63
C ASN A 310 -26.73 1.35 -9.23
N ASP A 311 -28.05 1.33 -9.15
CA ASP A 311 -28.87 1.29 -7.94
C ASP A 311 -28.92 -0.09 -7.27
N GLU A 312 -28.62 -1.16 -8.02
CA GLU A 312 -28.51 -2.52 -7.49
C GLU A 312 -27.08 -2.91 -7.09
N ARG A 313 -26.10 -2.02 -7.30
CA ARG A 313 -24.70 -2.29 -6.93
C ARG A 313 -24.52 -2.21 -5.42
N ALA A 314 -23.94 -3.27 -4.85
CA ALA A 314 -23.41 -3.24 -3.50
C ALA A 314 -22.19 -2.30 -3.43
N THR A 315 -22.16 -1.47 -2.38
CA THR A 315 -20.95 -0.70 -2.04
C THR A 315 -20.01 -1.58 -1.24
N CYS A 316 -18.74 -1.64 -1.63
CA CYS A 316 -17.73 -2.50 -1.01
C CYS A 316 -16.36 -1.83 -0.95
N MET A 317 -15.42 -2.45 -0.22
CA MET A 317 -14.04 -1.99 -0.12
C MET A 317 -13.07 -3.12 -0.50
N PHE A 318 -12.07 -2.80 -1.32
CA PHE A 318 -10.85 -3.59 -1.37
C PHE A 318 -9.80 -2.93 -0.49
N ILE A 319 -9.20 -3.69 0.40
CA ILE A 319 -8.31 -3.21 1.45
C ILE A 319 -6.97 -3.92 1.32
N LEU A 320 -5.88 -3.17 1.26
CA LEU A 320 -4.53 -3.71 1.06
C LEU A 320 -3.60 -3.25 2.18
N ASP A 321 -3.15 -4.17 3.02
CA ASP A 321 -2.10 -3.87 3.98
C ASP A 321 -0.71 -3.98 3.34
N GLU A 322 0.23 -3.21 3.88
CA GLU A 322 1.59 -3.00 3.40
C GLU A 322 1.69 -2.85 1.87
N ALA A 323 0.90 -1.92 1.35
CA ALA A 323 0.68 -1.74 -0.09
C ALA A 323 1.94 -1.44 -0.90
N SER A 324 3.03 -0.95 -0.29
CA SER A 324 4.31 -0.75 -0.97
C SER A 324 4.95 -2.06 -1.43
N ILE A 325 4.65 -3.19 -0.79
CA ILE A 325 5.13 -4.52 -1.21
C ILE A 325 4.48 -4.94 -2.53
N TRP A 326 3.19 -4.68 -2.68
CA TRP A 326 2.38 -5.15 -3.80
C TRP A 326 2.25 -4.14 -4.94
N LEU A 327 2.34 -2.85 -4.62
CA LEU A 327 2.21 -1.74 -5.57
C LEU A 327 3.42 -0.79 -5.49
N PRO A 328 4.66 -1.30 -5.60
CA PRO A 328 5.83 -0.43 -5.60
C PRO A 328 5.84 0.48 -6.83
N GLN A 329 6.46 1.65 -6.67
CA GLN A 329 6.66 2.60 -7.76
C GLN A 329 7.64 2.06 -8.79
N ARG A 330 8.67 1.34 -8.33
CA ARG A 330 9.75 0.82 -9.17
C ARG A 330 9.60 -0.69 -9.35
N GLN A 331 9.76 -1.18 -10.57
CA GLN A 331 9.61 -2.60 -10.86
C GLN A 331 10.73 -3.42 -10.19
N GLU A 332 11.88 -2.80 -9.90
CA GLU A 332 13.00 -3.44 -9.23
C GLU A 332 12.73 -3.78 -7.76
N GLU A 333 11.80 -3.06 -7.13
CA GLU A 333 11.42 -3.26 -5.71
C GLU A 333 10.39 -4.39 -5.54
N SER A 334 9.74 -4.82 -6.63
CA SER A 334 8.75 -5.88 -6.61
C SER A 334 9.39 -7.26 -6.46
N SER A 335 8.87 -8.08 -5.55
CA SER A 335 9.20 -9.50 -5.43
C SER A 335 8.57 -10.36 -6.54
N LEU A 336 7.55 -9.85 -7.22
CA LEU A 336 6.82 -10.56 -8.28
C LEU A 336 7.69 -10.84 -9.51
N SER A 337 7.33 -11.91 -10.21
CA SER A 337 7.96 -12.34 -11.45
C SER A 337 8.01 -11.21 -12.48
N LYS A 338 9.21 -11.06 -13.05
CA LYS A 338 9.50 -10.12 -14.14
C LYS A 338 9.30 -10.76 -15.51
N GLU A 339 8.98 -12.05 -15.55
CA GLU A 339 8.60 -12.74 -16.77
C GLU A 339 7.38 -12.06 -17.40
N LYS A 340 7.40 -11.95 -18.72
CA LYS A 340 6.31 -11.38 -19.49
C LYS A 340 5.42 -12.51 -19.99
N ASP A 341 4.12 -12.33 -19.87
CA ASP A 341 3.16 -13.23 -20.48
C ASP A 341 3.09 -13.05 -22.01
N ALA A 342 2.20 -13.81 -22.66
CA ALA A 342 1.97 -13.74 -24.11
C ALA A 342 1.54 -12.35 -24.60
N ALA A 343 1.00 -11.50 -23.71
CA ALA A 343 0.64 -10.11 -24.01
C ALA A 343 1.80 -9.14 -23.73
N GLY A 344 2.98 -9.64 -23.38
CA GLY A 344 4.17 -8.84 -23.07
C GLY A 344 4.10 -8.14 -21.72
N GLN A 345 3.16 -8.50 -20.84
CA GLN A 345 2.94 -7.86 -19.54
C GLN A 345 3.60 -8.66 -18.41
N THR A 346 4.23 -7.98 -17.47
CA THR A 346 4.70 -8.61 -16.23
C THR A 346 3.56 -8.75 -15.23
N LEU A 347 3.73 -9.64 -14.25
CA LEU A 347 2.71 -9.85 -13.21
C LEU A 347 2.45 -8.57 -12.41
N LEU A 348 3.49 -7.80 -12.07
CA LEU A 348 3.33 -6.50 -11.43
C LEU A 348 2.48 -5.55 -12.30
N ALA A 349 2.71 -5.50 -13.61
CA ALA A 349 1.94 -4.64 -14.51
C ALA A 349 0.44 -5.02 -14.50
N ARG A 350 0.14 -6.33 -14.48
CA ARG A 350 -1.23 -6.85 -14.36
C ARG A 350 -1.87 -6.52 -13.01
N LEU A 351 -1.12 -6.67 -11.92
CA LEU A 351 -1.58 -6.33 -10.57
C LEU A 351 -1.90 -4.83 -10.48
N GLN A 352 -0.97 -3.99 -10.92
CA GLN A 352 -1.17 -2.54 -11.00
C GLN A 352 -2.35 -2.18 -11.93
N GLN A 353 -2.56 -2.89 -13.03
CA GLN A 353 -3.72 -2.68 -13.89
C GLN A 353 -5.03 -3.04 -13.18
N ALA A 354 -5.06 -4.12 -12.38
CA ALA A 354 -6.22 -4.47 -11.56
C ALA A 354 -6.52 -3.36 -10.53
N PHE A 355 -5.55 -2.96 -9.72
CA PHE A 355 -5.76 -1.90 -8.73
C PHE A 355 -6.07 -0.54 -9.35
N PHE A 356 -5.21 -0.04 -10.26
CA PHE A 356 -5.35 1.33 -10.77
C PHE A 356 -6.39 1.46 -11.88
N GLY A 357 -6.51 0.45 -12.73
CA GLY A 357 -7.46 0.42 -13.83
C GLY A 357 -8.88 0.16 -13.36
N THR A 358 -9.07 -0.76 -12.42
CA THR A 358 -10.39 -1.17 -11.93
C THR A 358 -10.77 -0.47 -10.64
N VAL A 359 -9.97 -0.58 -9.58
CA VAL A 359 -10.36 -0.09 -8.25
C VAL A 359 -10.24 1.43 -8.15
N VAL A 360 -9.09 2.01 -8.49
CA VAL A 360 -8.83 3.46 -8.28
C VAL A 360 -9.56 4.35 -9.29
N ARG A 361 -9.39 4.13 -10.60
CA ARG A 361 -9.97 5.02 -11.63
C ARG A 361 -11.47 4.79 -11.85
N ARG A 362 -11.92 3.57 -11.61
CA ARG A 362 -13.20 3.03 -12.10
C ARG A 362 -14.09 2.51 -10.97
N GLY A 363 -13.56 2.36 -9.76
CA GLY A 363 -14.24 1.74 -8.63
C GLY A 363 -15.39 2.57 -8.10
N ARG A 364 -15.25 3.91 -8.01
CA ARG A 364 -16.33 4.79 -7.53
C ARG A 364 -17.65 4.62 -8.29
N LYS A 365 -17.61 4.48 -9.62
CA LYS A 365 -18.81 4.23 -10.44
C LYS A 365 -19.39 2.82 -10.26
N ARG A 366 -18.58 1.88 -9.75
CA ARG A 366 -18.91 0.47 -9.56
C ARG A 366 -19.18 0.11 -8.08
N GLY A 367 -19.20 1.10 -7.19
CA GLY A 367 -19.34 0.87 -5.75
C GLY A 367 -18.08 0.34 -5.04
N ILE A 368 -16.96 0.18 -5.74
CA ILE A 368 -15.72 -0.40 -5.19
C ILE A 368 -14.79 0.70 -4.68
N GLY A 369 -14.61 0.79 -3.37
CA GLY A 369 -13.63 1.66 -2.74
C GLY A 369 -12.28 1.00 -2.56
N PHE A 370 -11.27 1.81 -2.26
CA PHE A 370 -9.91 1.34 -2.00
C PHE A 370 -9.40 1.95 -0.70
N LEU A 371 -9.05 1.11 0.25
CA LEU A 371 -8.30 1.52 1.43
C LEU A 371 -6.95 0.81 1.39
N PHE A 372 -5.87 1.52 1.65
CA PHE A 372 -4.57 0.87 1.75
C PHE A 372 -3.76 1.45 2.90
N ALA A 373 -2.88 0.63 3.45
CA ALA A 373 -1.96 1.01 4.50
C ALA A 373 -0.52 0.70 4.07
N THR A 374 0.43 1.57 4.41
CA THR A 374 1.87 1.27 4.21
C THR A 374 2.74 2.07 5.17
N GLN A 375 3.89 1.52 5.51
CA GLN A 375 4.91 2.20 6.28
C GLN A 375 5.83 3.08 5.42
N ARG A 376 5.92 2.77 4.12
CA ARG A 376 6.86 3.36 3.15
C ARG A 376 6.12 4.10 2.04
N PRO A 377 5.51 5.27 2.32
CA PRO A 377 4.84 6.07 1.29
C PRO A 377 5.78 6.50 0.15
N ALA A 378 7.09 6.59 0.37
CA ALA A 378 8.05 6.93 -0.68
C ALA A 378 8.23 5.83 -1.74
N ASP A 379 8.05 4.56 -1.35
CA ASP A 379 8.25 3.40 -2.23
C ASP A 379 6.95 3.02 -2.98
N LEU A 380 5.81 3.56 -2.54
CA LEU A 380 4.50 3.30 -3.13
C LEU A 380 4.31 3.99 -4.48
N ASP A 381 3.66 3.32 -5.43
CA ASP A 381 3.30 3.92 -6.71
C ASP A 381 2.44 5.19 -6.52
N LYS A 382 2.86 6.29 -7.14
CA LYS A 382 2.23 7.61 -7.03
C LYS A 382 0.74 7.63 -7.42
N ARG A 383 0.28 6.65 -8.22
CA ARG A 383 -1.14 6.51 -8.59
C ARG A 383 -2.01 6.16 -7.38
N CYS A 384 -1.46 5.60 -6.31
CA CYS A 384 -2.15 5.40 -5.03
C CYS A 384 -2.38 6.72 -4.29
N ILE A 385 -1.44 7.67 -4.38
CA ILE A 385 -1.36 8.85 -3.50
C ILE A 385 -2.49 9.87 -3.75
N SER A 386 -3.11 9.83 -4.92
CA SER A 386 -4.36 10.56 -5.17
C SER A 386 -5.52 9.91 -4.38
N CYS A 387 -5.56 10.16 -3.07
CA CYS A 387 -6.64 9.70 -2.19
C CYS A 387 -7.66 10.81 -1.96
N ASP A 388 -8.89 10.40 -1.64
CA ASP A 388 -9.93 11.31 -1.13
C ASP A 388 -9.66 11.62 0.35
N TRP A 389 -9.17 10.63 1.11
CA TRP A 389 -8.73 10.78 2.49
C TRP A 389 -7.27 10.35 2.65
N LEU A 390 -6.47 11.17 3.33
CA LEU A 390 -5.12 10.80 3.74
C LEU A 390 -5.05 10.82 5.26
N ILE A 391 -4.56 9.73 5.84
CA ILE A 391 -4.45 9.53 7.28
C ILE A 391 -2.98 9.24 7.56
N LEU A 392 -2.28 10.26 8.05
CA LEU A 392 -0.84 10.27 8.19
C LEU A 392 -0.49 10.19 9.67
N PHE A 393 -0.14 8.99 10.14
CA PHE A 393 0.40 8.76 11.48
C PHE A 393 1.87 9.21 11.55
N ARG A 394 2.49 9.08 12.73
CA ARG A 394 3.90 9.45 12.93
C ARG A 394 4.82 8.88 11.85
N GLN A 395 5.75 9.70 11.37
CA GLN A 395 6.82 9.33 10.44
C GLN A 395 8.16 9.94 10.87
N THR A 396 9.26 9.24 10.58
CA THR A 396 10.62 9.66 11.01
C THR A 396 11.67 9.54 9.90
N PHE A 397 11.44 8.73 8.87
CA PHE A 397 12.41 8.54 7.80
C PHE A 397 12.44 9.75 6.84
N PRO A 398 13.61 10.29 6.46
CA PRO A 398 13.70 11.51 5.66
C PRO A 398 12.93 11.46 4.33
N ASN A 399 13.00 10.34 3.60
CA ASN A 399 12.31 10.19 2.32
C ASN A 399 10.78 10.20 2.49
N ASP A 400 10.29 9.52 3.51
CA ASP A 400 8.86 9.46 3.82
C ASP A 400 8.36 10.81 4.38
N LEU A 401 9.18 11.52 5.16
CA LEU A 401 8.91 12.89 5.61
C LEU A 401 8.87 13.89 4.46
N ASN A 402 9.73 13.74 3.45
CA ASN A 402 9.63 14.53 2.23
C ASN A 402 8.29 14.28 1.54
N LYS A 403 7.84 13.02 1.48
CA LYS A 403 6.52 12.68 0.92
C LYS A 403 5.37 13.32 1.70
N TYR A 404 5.45 13.34 3.02
CA TYR A 404 4.47 14.03 3.87
C TYR A 404 4.45 15.54 3.63
N ALA A 405 5.64 16.15 3.47
CA ALA A 405 5.76 17.56 3.14
C ALA A 405 5.16 17.90 1.77
N GLU A 406 5.32 17.02 0.76
CA GLU A 406 4.65 17.14 -0.55
C GLU A 406 3.11 17.08 -0.42
N LEU A 407 2.60 16.30 0.55
CA LEU A 407 1.17 16.25 0.89
C LEU A 407 0.73 17.44 1.78
N GLY A 408 1.67 18.33 2.12
CA GLY A 408 1.46 19.54 2.89
C GLY A 408 1.43 19.34 4.40
N VAL A 409 2.01 18.26 4.91
CA VAL A 409 2.23 18.05 6.33
C VAL A 409 3.67 18.43 6.68
N PRO A 410 3.91 19.45 7.52
CA PRO A 410 5.25 19.81 7.96
C PRO A 410 5.95 18.62 8.63
N LYS A 411 7.26 18.48 8.39
CA LYS A 411 8.03 17.31 8.86
C LYS A 411 8.08 17.22 10.38
N ASP A 412 8.26 18.36 11.04
CA ASP A 412 8.25 18.51 12.49
C ASP A 412 6.91 18.07 13.09
N VAL A 413 5.79 18.46 12.47
CA VAL A 413 4.45 18.01 12.87
C VAL A 413 4.32 16.49 12.71
N ALA A 414 4.74 15.94 11.57
CA ALA A 414 4.67 14.49 11.31
C ALA A 414 5.52 13.66 12.29
N GLN A 415 6.66 14.21 12.73
CA GLN A 415 7.53 13.57 13.72
C GLN A 415 6.97 13.65 15.15
N ALA A 416 6.23 14.72 15.45
CA ALA A 416 5.70 15.01 16.79
C ALA A 416 4.40 14.25 17.13
N LEU A 417 3.70 13.68 16.14
CA LEU A 417 2.47 12.90 16.37
C LEU A 417 2.71 11.77 17.38
N ALA A 418 1.86 11.67 18.40
CA ALA A 418 1.91 10.57 19.37
C ALA A 418 1.36 9.26 18.76
N PRO A 419 1.65 8.09 19.36
CA PRO A 419 1.02 6.84 18.95
C PRO A 419 -0.51 6.92 18.98
N GLY A 420 -1.14 6.61 17.85
CA GLY A 420 -2.59 6.71 17.66
C GLY A 420 -3.09 8.10 17.23
N GLU A 421 -2.24 9.12 17.24
CA GLU A 421 -2.53 10.40 16.58
C GLU A 421 -2.17 10.33 15.09
N ALA A 422 -3.04 10.92 14.27
CA ALA A 422 -2.78 11.09 12.85
C ALA A 422 -3.17 12.49 12.39
N MET A 423 -2.39 13.03 11.46
CA MET A 423 -2.83 14.15 10.63
C MET A 423 -3.82 13.61 9.59
N VAL A 424 -5.06 14.06 9.66
CA VAL A 424 -6.13 13.72 8.71
C VAL A 424 -6.28 14.84 7.71
N ILE A 425 -6.19 14.49 6.42
CA ILE A 425 -6.53 15.35 5.29
C ILE A 425 -7.82 14.81 4.67
N ASP A 426 -8.89 15.59 4.75
CA ASP A 426 -10.19 15.20 4.25
C ASP A 426 -10.36 15.52 2.73
N PRO A 427 -11.46 15.10 2.09
CA PRO A 427 -11.70 15.35 0.66
C PRO A 427 -11.83 16.84 0.29
N LYS A 428 -12.01 17.72 1.28
CA LYS A 428 -12.04 19.17 1.10
C LYS A 428 -10.66 19.80 1.31
N GLY A 429 -9.62 18.99 1.55
CA GLY A 429 -8.26 19.43 1.82
C GLY A 429 -8.06 19.98 3.23
N ARG A 430 -9.03 19.85 4.14
CA ARG A 430 -8.90 20.33 5.52
C ARG A 430 -7.98 19.39 6.29
N ARG A 431 -7.03 19.99 7.01
CA ARG A 431 -5.99 19.29 7.77
C ARG A 431 -6.22 19.46 9.25
N HIS A 432 -6.24 18.36 9.98
CA HIS A 432 -6.44 18.38 11.43
C HIS A 432 -5.87 17.12 12.06
N VAL A 433 -5.32 17.25 13.26
CA VAL A 433 -4.82 16.11 14.03
C VAL A 433 -6.01 15.45 14.72
N GLN A 434 -6.08 14.13 14.64
CA GLN A 434 -7.12 13.31 15.25
C GLN A 434 -6.50 12.16 16.03
N GLN A 435 -7.08 11.88 17.20
CA GLN A 435 -6.77 10.69 17.98
C GLN A 435 -7.70 9.55 17.55
N PHE A 436 -7.11 8.45 17.09
CA PHE A 436 -7.88 7.23 16.85
C PHE A 436 -8.22 6.54 18.16
N ARG A 437 -9.42 5.97 18.24
CA ARG A 437 -9.77 5.08 19.35
C ARG A 437 -8.92 3.82 19.32
N GLN A 438 -8.85 3.12 20.44
CA GLN A 438 -8.29 1.77 20.46
C GLN A 438 -9.28 0.80 19.79
N ARG A 439 -8.74 -0.17 19.05
CA ARG A 439 -9.50 -1.31 18.55
C ARG A 439 -10.14 -2.11 19.68
N HIS A 440 -11.25 -2.76 19.40
CA HIS A 440 -11.87 -3.70 20.34
C HIS A 440 -11.27 -5.10 20.21
N SER A 441 -10.85 -5.47 19.00
CA SER A 441 -10.20 -6.74 18.71
C SER A 441 -8.81 -6.85 19.37
N PRO A 442 -8.38 -8.06 19.78
CA PRO A 442 -7.09 -8.27 20.40
C PRO A 442 -5.91 -7.91 19.48
N ASP A 443 -4.85 -7.41 20.08
CA ASP A 443 -3.60 -7.13 19.39
C ASP A 443 -2.73 -8.40 19.26
N ARG A 444 -2.60 -8.93 18.04
CA ARG A 444 -1.63 -9.99 17.71
C ARG A 444 -0.35 -9.50 17.03
N SER A 445 -0.30 -8.21 16.68
CA SER A 445 0.84 -7.53 16.08
C SER A 445 1.95 -7.19 17.09
N GLN A 446 1.76 -7.51 18.39
CA GLN A 446 2.82 -7.34 19.37
C GLN A 446 3.95 -8.34 19.11
N SER A 447 5.13 -7.80 18.77
CA SER A 447 6.37 -8.58 18.68
C SER A 447 6.58 -9.36 19.98
N PRO A 448 7.06 -10.62 19.92
CA PRO A 448 7.31 -11.42 21.11
C PRO A 448 8.23 -10.69 22.09
N GLY A 449 7.68 -10.29 23.23
CA GLY A 449 8.42 -9.61 24.30
C GLY A 449 8.95 -10.58 25.36
N LEU A 450 9.51 -10.02 26.44
CA LEU A 450 10.02 -10.79 27.59
C LEU A 450 8.97 -11.75 28.16
N ALA A 451 7.70 -11.33 28.25
CA ALA A 451 6.62 -12.21 28.71
C ALA A 451 6.42 -13.45 27.81
N SER A 452 6.71 -13.35 26.51
CA SER A 452 6.68 -14.51 25.60
C SER A 452 7.85 -15.45 25.85
N LEU A 453 9.03 -14.89 26.15
CA LEU A 453 10.21 -15.66 26.55
C LEU A 453 10.01 -16.37 27.89
N GLU A 454 9.39 -15.70 28.87
CA GLU A 454 9.05 -16.27 30.18
C GLU A 454 8.05 -17.43 30.06
N ARG A 455 7.01 -17.27 29.24
CA ARG A 455 6.08 -18.37 28.91
C ARG A 455 6.81 -19.54 28.25
N HIS A 456 7.79 -19.27 27.38
CA HIS A 456 8.58 -20.31 26.74
C HIS A 456 9.51 -21.03 27.73
N ALA A 457 10.20 -20.27 28.59
CA ALA A 457 11.07 -20.80 29.63
C ALA A 457 10.31 -21.66 30.64
N THR A 458 9.09 -21.24 31.01
CA THR A 458 8.20 -22.02 31.88
C THR A 458 7.79 -23.34 31.21
N ARG A 459 7.49 -23.32 29.90
CA ARG A 459 7.16 -24.52 29.13
C ARG A 459 8.36 -25.47 29.04
N TRP A 460 9.57 -24.96 28.85
CA TRP A 460 10.80 -25.78 28.89
C TRP A 460 11.04 -26.39 30.27
N ALA A 461 10.88 -25.62 31.35
CA ALA A 461 11.06 -26.13 32.70
C ALA A 461 10.01 -27.19 33.11
N GLN A 462 8.86 -27.22 32.42
CA GLN A 462 7.78 -28.18 32.65
C GLN A 462 7.82 -29.38 31.70
N GLN A 463 8.70 -29.38 30.68
CA GLN A 463 8.97 -30.60 29.93
C GLN A 463 9.83 -31.49 30.83
N PRO A 464 9.33 -32.64 31.30
CA PRO A 464 10.20 -33.60 31.97
C PRO A 464 11.33 -33.91 30.97
N GLU A 465 12.57 -33.81 31.42
CA GLU A 465 13.69 -34.42 30.71
C GLU A 465 13.29 -35.87 30.51
N GLN A 466 12.83 -36.20 29.30
CA GLN A 466 12.85 -37.58 28.86
C GLN A 466 14.34 -37.88 28.77
N GLU A 467 14.89 -38.39 29.88
CA GLU A 467 16.14 -39.12 29.86
C GLU A 467 15.97 -40.15 28.73
N GLU A 468 16.62 -39.88 27.60
CA GLU A 468 16.85 -40.86 26.54
C GLU A 468 17.63 -41.99 27.19
N ASP A 469 16.90 -42.95 27.77
CA ASP A 469 17.40 -44.24 28.23
C ASP A 469 17.63 -45.14 27.01
N ASP A 470 18.47 -44.66 26.08
CA ASP A 470 19.08 -45.47 25.03
C ASP A 470 20.35 -46.12 25.57
N ARG A 471 20.24 -46.73 26.76
CA ARG A 471 21.22 -47.72 27.22
C ARG A 471 20.91 -49.04 26.54
N GLU A 472 21.46 -49.23 25.35
CA GLU A 472 21.79 -50.57 24.88
C GLU A 472 22.70 -51.23 25.93
N GLU A 473 22.18 -52.22 26.65
CA GLU A 473 22.95 -53.05 27.58
C GLU A 473 24.12 -53.72 26.84
N PRO A 474 25.39 -53.48 27.20
CA PRO A 474 26.46 -54.38 26.82
C PRO A 474 26.46 -55.55 27.79
N ASP A 475 26.38 -56.73 27.18
CA ASP A 475 26.46 -58.07 27.73
C ASP A 475 27.44 -58.22 28.92
N ALA A 476 27.00 -58.99 29.91
CA ALA A 476 27.66 -59.20 31.17
C ALA A 476 28.90 -60.11 31.05
N SER A 477 30.08 -59.62 31.46
CA SER A 477 31.02 -60.37 32.31
C SER A 477 32.32 -59.61 32.55
N MET A 478 32.63 -59.32 33.82
CA MET A 478 33.90 -59.68 34.49
C MET A 478 34.14 -58.84 35.76
N SER A 479 34.05 -59.55 36.88
CA SER A 479 35.05 -59.63 37.95
C SER A 479 35.50 -58.37 38.71
N GLN A 480 35.08 -58.35 39.98
CA GLN A 480 35.86 -58.08 41.20
C GLN A 480 36.86 -56.91 41.22
N ARG A 481 36.61 -55.93 42.10
CA ARG A 481 37.56 -55.60 43.18
C ARG A 481 36.96 -54.77 44.32
N GLN A 482 37.58 -54.98 45.47
CA GLN A 482 37.23 -54.57 46.83
C GLN A 482 37.63 -53.12 47.18
N THR A 483 36.86 -52.58 48.13
CA THR A 483 37.23 -51.81 49.35
C THR A 483 37.74 -50.36 49.31
N THR A 484 37.10 -49.60 50.22
CA THR A 484 37.56 -48.53 51.14
C THR A 484 37.66 -47.08 50.65
N GLY A 485 36.91 -46.23 51.36
CA GLY A 485 37.47 -45.05 52.03
C GLY A 485 37.24 -43.69 51.38
N ASP A 486 36.61 -42.82 52.17
CA ASP A 486 36.76 -41.36 52.21
C ASP A 486 36.00 -40.43 51.26
N VAL A 487 35.37 -39.46 51.95
CA VAL A 487 35.01 -38.07 51.60
C VAL A 487 34.24 -37.86 50.31
N ALA A 488 32.96 -37.52 50.47
CA ALA A 488 32.08 -37.09 49.38
C ALA A 488 32.68 -35.87 48.65
N PRO A 489 33.00 -35.98 47.34
CA PRO A 489 33.28 -34.82 46.51
C PRO A 489 31.97 -34.05 46.25
N PRO A 490 32.05 -32.75 45.89
CA PRO A 490 30.88 -32.02 45.39
C PRO A 490 30.29 -32.77 44.18
N PRO A 491 28.98 -32.68 43.92
CA PRO A 491 28.36 -33.40 42.81
C PRO A 491 29.01 -33.00 41.48
N SER A 492 29.88 -33.87 40.97
CA SER A 492 30.57 -33.74 39.69
C SER A 492 29.66 -34.02 38.49
N ASN A 493 28.36 -34.23 38.71
CA ASN A 493 27.38 -34.43 37.64
C ASN A 493 26.85 -33.09 37.15
N VAL A 494 27.75 -32.24 36.64
CA VAL A 494 27.34 -31.37 35.52
C VAL A 494 27.57 -32.24 34.30
N THR A 495 26.50 -32.87 33.81
CA THR A 495 26.49 -33.46 32.48
C THR A 495 27.05 -32.37 31.55
N PRO A 496 28.22 -32.58 30.91
CA PRO A 496 28.71 -31.58 29.96
C PRO A 496 27.58 -31.35 28.97
N LEU A 497 27.17 -30.08 28.83
CA LEU A 497 26.18 -29.68 27.82
C LEU A 497 26.52 -30.45 26.54
N PRO A 498 25.56 -31.17 25.93
CA PRO A 498 25.83 -31.91 24.72
C PRO A 498 26.53 -30.94 23.78
N THR A 499 27.78 -31.28 23.45
CA THR A 499 28.57 -30.46 22.53
C THR A 499 27.65 -30.29 21.33
N PRO A 500 27.25 -29.06 20.96
CA PRO A 500 26.26 -28.87 19.91
C PRO A 500 26.74 -29.71 18.74
N VAL A 501 25.96 -30.75 18.42
CA VAL A 501 26.24 -31.59 17.27
C VAL A 501 26.06 -30.63 16.11
N LEU A 502 27.19 -30.05 15.69
CA LEU A 502 27.25 -29.27 14.47
C LEU A 502 26.66 -30.23 13.45
N PRO A 503 25.49 -29.94 12.87
CA PRO A 503 24.88 -30.83 11.91
C PRO A 503 25.97 -31.18 10.91
N GLU A 504 26.19 -32.48 10.70
CA GLU A 504 27.21 -32.94 9.76
C GLU A 504 27.06 -32.08 8.52
N LYS A 505 28.16 -31.43 8.11
CA LYS A 505 28.13 -30.47 7.00
C LYS A 505 27.43 -31.17 5.85
N GLY A 506 26.20 -30.75 5.56
CA GLY A 506 25.43 -31.31 4.45
C GLY A 506 26.28 -31.27 3.19
N PRO A 507 26.08 -32.22 2.26
CA PRO A 507 26.96 -32.40 1.12
C PRO A 507 27.18 -31.08 0.40
N ARG A 508 28.43 -30.81 0.00
CA ARG A 508 28.71 -29.61 -0.79
C ARG A 508 28.01 -29.75 -2.14
N ALA A 509 27.66 -28.62 -2.76
CA ALA A 509 27.03 -28.65 -4.08
C ALA A 509 27.91 -29.38 -5.11
N GLU A 510 29.23 -29.28 -4.93
CA GLU A 510 30.25 -29.94 -5.75
C GLU A 510 30.39 -31.45 -5.50
N GLU A 511 29.84 -31.97 -4.39
CA GLU A 511 29.83 -33.40 -4.06
C GLU A 511 28.60 -34.12 -4.60
N ILE A 512 27.60 -33.36 -5.11
CA ILE A 512 26.41 -33.92 -5.74
C ILE A 512 26.76 -34.34 -7.16
N ASP A 513 26.37 -35.57 -7.53
CA ASP A 513 26.44 -36.06 -8.91
C ASP A 513 25.62 -35.14 -9.83
N LEU A 514 26.32 -34.37 -10.66
CA LEU A 514 25.72 -33.38 -11.54
C LEU A 514 24.76 -34.02 -12.56
N ALA A 515 25.03 -35.26 -13.00
CA ALA A 515 24.15 -35.96 -13.93
C ALA A 515 22.81 -36.32 -13.27
N ALA A 516 22.85 -36.78 -12.02
CA ALA A 516 21.64 -37.04 -11.23
C ALA A 516 20.87 -35.75 -10.95
N ALA A 517 21.56 -34.65 -10.65
CA ALA A 517 20.94 -33.34 -10.43
C ALA A 517 20.26 -32.79 -11.70
N ILE A 518 20.88 -32.93 -12.87
CA ILE A 518 20.30 -32.57 -14.17
C ILE A 518 19.07 -33.42 -14.48
N ALA A 519 19.13 -34.74 -14.24
CA ALA A 519 17.98 -35.63 -14.44
C ALA A 519 16.79 -35.21 -13.56
N LEU A 520 17.04 -34.89 -12.29
CA LEU A 520 16.02 -34.42 -11.37
C LEU A 520 15.43 -33.06 -11.79
N TRP A 521 16.29 -32.14 -12.24
CA TRP A 521 15.90 -30.83 -12.76
C TRP A 521 14.94 -30.95 -13.94
N ASN A 522 15.25 -31.84 -14.90
CA ASN A 522 14.40 -32.13 -16.06
C ASN A 522 13.07 -32.80 -15.69
N CYS A 523 12.99 -33.46 -14.52
CA CYS A 523 11.76 -34.00 -13.94
C CYS A 523 10.93 -32.95 -13.14
N GLY A 524 11.23 -31.65 -13.27
CA GLY A 524 10.45 -30.57 -12.65
C GLY A 524 10.94 -30.13 -11.26
N TYR A 525 12.13 -30.59 -10.83
CA TYR A 525 12.83 -30.08 -9.63
C TYR A 525 13.72 -28.88 -9.97
N ASN A 526 13.17 -27.93 -10.73
CA ASN A 526 13.87 -26.80 -11.31
C ASN A 526 13.84 -25.53 -10.44
N SER A 527 13.77 -25.68 -9.12
CA SER A 527 13.86 -24.54 -8.20
C SER A 527 14.83 -24.82 -7.06
N GLU A 528 15.49 -23.76 -6.56
CA GLU A 528 16.46 -23.86 -5.47
C GLU A 528 15.88 -24.61 -4.27
N ARG A 529 14.62 -24.34 -3.90
CA ARG A 529 13.94 -25.02 -2.78
C ARG A 529 13.67 -26.51 -3.05
N LYS A 530 13.35 -26.89 -4.30
CA LYS A 530 13.13 -28.29 -4.68
C LYS A 530 14.44 -29.07 -4.66
N LEU A 531 15.52 -28.51 -5.21
CA LEU A 531 16.87 -29.09 -5.13
C LEU A 531 17.36 -29.19 -3.68
N MET A 532 17.12 -28.14 -2.88
CA MET A 532 17.46 -28.11 -1.46
C MET A 532 16.86 -29.29 -0.69
N LYS A 533 15.56 -29.56 -0.91
CA LYS A 533 14.87 -30.70 -0.29
C LYS A 533 15.36 -32.04 -0.84
N ALA A 534 15.55 -32.14 -2.15
CA ALA A 534 15.92 -33.40 -2.79
C ALA A 534 17.33 -33.89 -2.44
N PHE A 535 18.28 -32.96 -2.26
CA PHE A 535 19.69 -33.28 -1.98
C PHE A 535 20.11 -32.95 -0.53
N HIS A 536 19.16 -32.61 0.33
CA HIS A 536 19.41 -32.20 1.73
C HIS A 536 20.47 -31.08 1.84
N LEU A 537 20.40 -30.11 0.93
CA LEU A 537 21.33 -29.00 0.86
C LEU A 537 20.85 -27.83 1.71
N THR A 538 21.74 -26.88 1.99
CA THR A 538 21.35 -25.53 2.37
C THR A 538 20.85 -24.75 1.13
N LEU A 539 20.09 -23.66 1.33
CA LEU A 539 19.63 -22.82 0.21
C LEU A 539 20.79 -22.27 -0.63
N HIS A 540 21.90 -21.91 0.03
CA HIS A 540 23.12 -21.45 -0.66
C HIS A 540 23.75 -22.54 -1.53
N GLN A 541 23.85 -23.78 -1.03
CA GLN A 541 24.35 -24.91 -1.81
C GLN A 541 23.40 -25.26 -2.97
N ALA A 542 22.09 -25.23 -2.75
CA ALA A 542 21.11 -25.48 -3.80
C ALA A 542 21.16 -24.42 -4.92
N ARG A 543 21.33 -23.14 -4.57
CA ARG A 543 21.60 -22.06 -5.55
C ARG A 543 22.87 -22.31 -6.36
N ARG A 544 23.92 -22.81 -5.71
CA ARG A 544 25.18 -23.12 -6.39
C ARG A 544 25.03 -24.32 -7.33
N LEU A 545 24.32 -25.37 -6.91
CA LEU A 545 24.00 -26.52 -7.76
C LEU A 545 23.14 -26.11 -8.97
N SER A 546 22.15 -25.21 -8.77
CA SER A 546 21.35 -24.63 -9.86
C SER A 546 22.22 -23.98 -10.93
N LYS A 547 23.20 -23.16 -10.52
CA LYS A 547 24.15 -22.53 -11.46
C LYS A 547 25.00 -23.56 -12.21
N MET A 548 25.46 -24.62 -11.53
CA MET A 548 26.23 -25.69 -12.20
C MET A 548 25.39 -26.41 -13.25
N ILE A 549 24.09 -26.63 -12.99
CA ILE A 549 23.15 -27.22 -13.95
C ILE A 549 22.96 -26.29 -15.15
N GLU A 550 22.75 -24.99 -14.93
CA GLU A 550 22.61 -23.98 -15.97
C GLU A 550 23.87 -23.85 -16.83
N GLU A 551 25.06 -23.79 -16.21
CA GLU A 551 26.35 -23.74 -16.91
C GLU A 551 26.57 -24.98 -17.78
N GLN A 552 26.16 -26.17 -17.33
CA GLN A 552 26.22 -27.39 -18.14
C GLN A 552 25.22 -27.37 -19.30
N ALA A 553 24.06 -26.73 -19.11
CA ALA A 553 23.05 -26.54 -20.15
C ALA A 553 23.46 -25.54 -21.23
N ASP A 554 24.42 -24.65 -20.96
CA ASP A 554 24.96 -23.68 -21.92
C ASP A 554 26.15 -24.20 -22.75
N LYS A 555 26.77 -25.33 -22.34
CA LYS A 555 27.88 -25.93 -23.10
C LYS A 555 27.42 -26.42 -24.49
N PRO A 556 28.20 -26.17 -25.57
CA PRO A 556 27.87 -26.65 -26.91
C PRO A 556 27.81 -28.18 -26.96
N ALA A 557 26.93 -28.74 -27.80
CA ALA A 557 26.68 -30.19 -27.86
C ALA A 557 27.94 -31.04 -28.14
N SER A 558 28.96 -30.46 -28.79
CA SER A 558 30.25 -31.10 -29.04
C SER A 558 31.09 -31.33 -27.78
N GLU A 559 30.86 -30.58 -26.70
CA GLU A 559 31.56 -30.71 -25.41
C GLU A 559 30.80 -31.59 -24.40
N ARG A 560 29.53 -31.91 -24.66
CA ARG A 560 28.69 -32.72 -23.76
C ARG A 560 28.93 -34.23 -23.88
N ALA A 561 29.66 -34.68 -24.90
CA ALA A 561 29.86 -36.11 -25.19
C ALA A 561 31.14 -36.70 -24.57
N THR A 562 31.92 -35.90 -23.84
CA THR A 562 33.26 -36.26 -23.33
C THR A 562 33.39 -36.33 -21.81
N ASP A 563 32.36 -35.94 -21.06
CA ASP A 563 32.24 -36.05 -19.59
C ASP A 563 31.04 -36.94 -19.25
#